data_AF-A0A496UAD1-F1
#
_entry.id   AF-A0A496UAD1-F1
#
_cell.length_a   1.000
_cell.length_b   1.000
_cell.length_c   1.000
_cell.angle_alpha   90.00
_cell.angle_beta   90.00
_cell.angle_gamma   90.00
#
_symmetry.space_group_name_H-M   'P 1'
#
loop_
_entity.id
_entity.type
_entity.pdbx_description
1 polymer ?
#
loop_
_entity_poly.entity_id
_entity_poly.type
_entity_poly.pdbx_seq_one_letter_code
_entity_poly.pdbx_strand_id
1 'polypeptide(L)' 'MNNYKIGTRVERTTGAYYDIGRLGTIVEIDTEKNRYRIFWDGDKRTWLTTAGVKETDKPANLDDFTPNQLKNLAKWTGGA' A
#
# COMPACT_ATOMS: atom_id res chain seq x y z
N MET A 1 1.42 -11.44 -13.51
CA MET A 1 0.97 -10.78 -12.27
C MET A 1 2.19 -10.45 -11.46
N ASN A 2 2.33 -9.22 -10.95
CA ASN A 2 3.51 -8.89 -10.14
C ASN A 2 3.42 -9.67 -8.82
N ASN A 3 4.55 -10.16 -8.32
CA ASN A 3 4.60 -11.04 -7.15
C ASN A 3 4.90 -10.27 -5.86
N TYR A 4 4.30 -9.09 -5.69
CA TYR A 4 4.50 -8.29 -4.49
C TYR A 4 3.94 -9.00 -3.26
N LYS A 5 4.60 -8.79 -2.12
CA LYS A 5 4.25 -9.41 -0.84
C LYS A 5 3.50 -8.42 0.04
N ILE A 6 2.82 -8.93 1.07
CA ILE A 6 2.32 -8.08 2.15
C ILE A 6 3.52 -7.37 2.79
N GLY A 7 3.37 -6.08 3.08
CA GLY A 7 4.45 -5.20 3.53
C GLY A 7 5.21 -4.51 2.39
N THR A 8 5.05 -4.95 1.13
CA THR A 8 5.66 -4.25 -0.02
C THR A 8 5.11 -2.84 -0.14
N ARG A 9 6.02 -1.90 -0.35
CA ARG A 9 5.72 -0.50 -0.54
C ARG A 9 5.42 -0.22 -2.00
N VAL A 10 4.35 0.52 -2.25
CA VAL A 10 3.85 0.76 -3.59
C VAL A 10 3.46 2.21 -3.81
N GLU A 11 3.57 2.64 -5.06
CA GLU A 11 3.07 3.91 -5.57
C GLU A 11 1.90 3.64 -6.53
N ARG A 12 0.83 4.41 -6.40
CA ARG A 12 -0.32 4.35 -7.30
C ARG A 12 0.03 4.93 -8.66
N THR A 13 -0.24 4.18 -9.72
CA THR A 13 0.06 4.58 -11.12
C THR A 13 -1.19 4.91 -11.93
N THR A 14 -2.38 4.59 -11.44
CA THR A 14 -3.64 4.82 -12.15
C THR A 14 -4.71 5.41 -11.23
N GLY A 15 -5.58 6.27 -11.77
CA GLY A 15 -6.66 6.91 -11.03
C GLY A 15 -6.87 8.36 -11.42
N ALA A 16 -7.55 9.12 -10.55
CA ALA A 16 -7.64 10.57 -10.67
C ALA A 16 -6.24 11.18 -10.56
N TYR A 17 -6.04 12.37 -11.14
CA TYR A 17 -4.73 13.05 -11.14
C TYR A 17 -4.11 13.15 -9.73
N TYR A 18 -4.91 13.45 -8.71
CA TYR A 18 -4.48 13.56 -7.31
C TYR A 18 -4.14 12.22 -6.62
N ASP A 19 -4.56 11.10 -7.22
CA ASP A 19 -4.30 9.77 -6.68
C ASP A 19 -3.01 9.16 -7.22
N ILE A 20 -2.51 9.62 -8.37
CA ILE A 20 -1.27 9.14 -8.98
C ILE A 20 -0.08 9.67 -8.19
N GLY A 21 0.90 8.81 -7.93
CA GLY A 21 2.07 9.16 -7.10
C GLY A 21 1.84 8.96 -5.61
N ARG A 22 0.62 8.61 -5.20
CA ARG A 22 0.29 8.31 -3.81
C ARG A 22 1.01 7.05 -3.35
N LEU A 23 1.58 7.12 -2.15
CA LEU A 23 2.32 6.02 -1.54
C LEU A 23 1.43 5.23 -0.59
N GLY A 24 1.63 3.92 -0.57
CA GLY A 24 0.90 3.00 0.28
C GLY A 24 1.64 1.69 0.48
N THR A 25 1.15 0.89 1.41
CA THR A 25 1.71 -0.43 1.74
C THR A 25 0.68 -1.51 1.45
N ILE A 26 1.10 -2.60 0.82
CA ILE A 26 0.23 -3.77 0.60
C ILE A 26 -0.03 -4.44 1.94
N VAL A 27 -1.30 -4.62 2.29
CA VAL A 27 -1.71 -5.22 3.57
C VAL A 27 -2.48 -6.52 3.40
N GLU A 28 -3.09 -6.74 2.23
CA GLU A 28 -3.77 -7.99 1.86
C GLU A 28 -3.62 -8.24 0.36
N ILE A 29 -3.63 -9.51 -0.05
CA ILE A 29 -3.52 -9.93 -1.46
C ILE A 29 -4.71 -10.83 -1.78
N ASP A 30 -5.43 -10.50 -2.85
CA ASP A 30 -6.53 -11.30 -3.38
C ASP A 30 -6.11 -11.86 -4.74
N THR A 31 -5.72 -13.13 -4.73
CA THR A 31 -5.21 -13.87 -5.90
C THR A 31 -6.32 -14.29 -6.86
N GLU A 32 -7.56 -14.41 -6.38
CA GLU A 32 -8.69 -14.76 -7.24
C GLU A 32 -9.07 -13.59 -8.15
N LYS A 33 -9.00 -12.37 -7.62
CA LYS A 33 -9.38 -11.13 -8.33
C LYS A 33 -8.19 -10.29 -8.79
N ASN A 34 -6.97 -10.79 -8.65
CA ASN A 34 -5.73 -10.13 -9.05
C ASN A 34 -5.62 -8.67 -8.55
N ARG A 35 -5.81 -8.48 -7.25
CA ARG A 35 -5.82 -7.15 -6.62
C ARG A 35 -5.14 -7.15 -5.26
N TYR A 36 -4.60 -5.99 -4.91
CA TYR A 36 -4.00 -5.74 -3.61
C TYR A 36 -4.89 -4.84 -2.79
N ARG A 37 -4.98 -5.11 -1.49
CA ARG A 37 -5.49 -4.14 -0.54
C ARG A 37 -4.32 -3.31 -0.08
N ILE A 38 -4.41 -2.02 -0.32
CA ILE A 38 -3.33 -1.09 -0.04
C ILE A 38 -3.82 -0.15 1.03
N PHE A 39 -2.99 0.05 2.04
CA PHE A 39 -3.16 1.08 3.02
C PHE A 39 -2.36 2.31 2.57
N TRP A 40 -3.06 3.35 2.11
CA TRP A 40 -2.44 4.58 1.66
C TRP A 40 -2.07 5.46 2.85
N ASP A 41 -0.95 6.15 2.73
CA ASP A 41 -0.51 7.10 3.76
C ASP A 41 -1.59 8.17 3.96
N GLY A 42 -1.91 8.44 5.23
CA GLY A 42 -2.97 9.36 5.62
C GLY A 42 -4.41 8.92 5.32
N ASP A 43 -4.67 7.73 4.77
CA ASP A 43 -6.01 7.33 4.33
C ASP A 43 -6.49 5.97 4.82
N LYS A 44 -7.66 5.57 4.31
CA LYS A 44 -8.25 4.26 4.41
C LYS A 44 -7.64 3.29 3.40
N ARG A 45 -7.92 2.00 3.66
CA ARG A 45 -7.53 0.90 2.78
C ARG A 45 -8.42 0.87 1.55
N THR A 46 -7.84 0.74 0.37
CA THR A 46 -8.61 0.49 -0.86
C THR A 46 -8.05 -0.71 -1.61
N TRP A 47 -8.92 -1.35 -2.40
CA TRP A 47 -8.52 -2.41 -3.31
C TRP A 47 -8.10 -1.81 -4.64
N LEU A 48 -6.95 -2.20 -5.14
CA LEU A 48 -6.46 -1.79 -6.45
C LEU A 48 -5.94 -3.01 -7.23
N THR A 49 -6.21 -3.03 -8.53
CA THR A 49 -5.69 -4.07 -9.42
C THR A 49 -4.17 -4.02 -9.48
N THR A 50 -3.52 -5.14 -9.75
CA THR A 50 -2.05 -5.19 -9.79
C THR A 50 -1.43 -4.24 -10.83
N ALA A 51 -2.17 -3.89 -11.89
CA ALA A 51 -1.73 -2.94 -12.91
C ALA A 51 -1.74 -1.47 -12.44
N GLY A 52 -2.48 -1.16 -11.37
CA GLY A 52 -2.60 0.20 -10.83
C GLY A 52 -1.52 0.58 -9.81
N VAL A 53 -0.55 -0.29 -9.57
CA VAL A 53 0.56 -0.04 -8.65
C VAL A 53 1.91 -0.41 -9.23
N LYS A 54 2.93 0.29 -8.77
CA LYS A 54 4.34 -0.09 -8.92
C LYS A 54 5.01 -0.15 -7.56
N GLU A 55 5.98 -1.05 -7.41
CA GLU A 55 6.84 -1.05 -6.22
C GLU A 55 7.67 0.23 -6.15
N THR A 56 7.98 0.67 -4.93
CA THR A 56 8.77 1.87 -4.70
C THR A 56 9.62 1.73 -3.43
N ASP A 57 10.84 2.25 -3.48
CA ASP A 57 11.75 2.31 -2.33
C ASP A 57 11.52 3.54 -1.45
N LYS A 58 10.51 4.36 -1.77
CA LYS A 58 10.20 5.57 -0.98
C LYS A 58 9.76 5.16 0.43
N PRO A 59 10.43 5.66 1.49
CA PRO A 59 10.06 5.32 2.86
C PRO A 59 8.64 5.80 3.17
N ALA A 60 7.98 5.10 4.09
CA ALA A 60 6.72 5.59 4.66
C ALA A 60 7.02 6.85 5.49
N ASN A 61 6.30 7.94 5.21
CA ASN A 61 6.42 9.14 6.01
C ASN A 61 5.59 8.94 7.28
N LEU A 62 6.25 8.69 8.41
CA LEU A 62 5.59 8.33 9.67
C LEU A 62 4.64 9.41 10.19
N ASP A 63 4.87 10.67 9.81
CA ASP A 63 4.01 11.81 10.16
C ASP A 63 2.63 11.74 9.51
N ASP A 64 2.49 10.97 8.42
CA ASP A 64 1.21 10.79 7.72
C ASP A 64 0.33 9.70 8.37
N PHE A 65 0.78 9.09 9.46
CA PHE A 65 0.09 8.00 10.14
C PHE A 65 -0.37 8.40 11.53
N THR A 66 -1.64 8.15 11.84
CA THR A 66 -2.12 8.18 13.22
C THR A 66 -1.45 7.08 14.04
N PRO A 67 -1.38 7.20 15.39
CA PRO A 67 -0.79 6.17 16.26
C PRO A 67 -1.39 4.78 16.08
N ASN A 68 -2.68 4.69 15.75
CA ASN A 68 -3.34 3.41 15.48
C ASN A 68 -2.92 2.82 14.12
N GLN A 69 -2.68 3.67 13.12
CA GLN A 69 -2.19 3.26 11.80
C GLN A 69 -0.74 2.79 11.89
N LEU A 70 0.12 3.45 12.68
CA LEU A 70 1.49 3.01 12.95
C LEU A 70 1.55 1.61 13.59
N LYS A 71 0.68 1.34 14.58
CA LYS A 71 0.56 0.01 15.20
C LYS A 71 0.16 -1.08 14.19
N ASN A 72 -0.67 -0.75 13.20
CA ASN A 72 -1.07 -1.70 12.17
C ASN A 72 0.00 -1.87 11.10
N LEU A 73 0.69 -0.80 10.72
CA LEU A 73 1.82 -0.86 9.80
C LEU A 73 2.91 -1.80 10.33
N ALA A 74 3.29 -1.67 11.60
CA ALA A 74 4.27 -2.55 12.24
C ALA A 74 3.87 -4.03 12.24
N LYS A 75 2.56 -4.33 12.31
CA LYS A 75 2.02 -5.70 12.20
C LYS A 75 2.11 -6.24 10.77
N TRP A 76 1.98 -5.37 9.76
CA TRP A 76 1.99 -5.75 8.35
C TRP A 76 3.39 -5.81 7.74
N THR A 77 4.32 -5.00 8.24
CA THR A 77 5.72 -4.99 7.79
C THR A 77 6.61 -5.96 8.58
N GLY A 78 6.09 -6.56 9.65
CA GLY A 78 6.78 -7.59 10.41
C GLY A 78 8.07 -7.07 11.04
N GLY A 79 7.97 -6.56 12.27
CA GLY A 79 9.11 -6.62 13.17
C GLY A 79 9.48 -8.09 13.38
N ALA A 80 10.61 -8.50 12.81
CA ALA A 80 11.47 -9.53 13.39
C ALA A 80 12.33 -8.88 14.46
#